data_AF-A0A918YHD2-F1
#
_entry.id   AF-A0A918YHD2-F1
#
_cell.length_a   1.000
_cell.length_b   1.000
_cell.length_c   1.000
_cell.angle_alpha   90.00
_cell.angle_beta   90.00
_cell.angle_gamma   90.00
#
_symmetry.space_group_name_H-M   'P 1'
#
loop_
_entity.id
_entity.type
_entity.pdbx_description
1 polymer ?
#
loop_
_entity_poly.entity_id
_entity_poly.type
_entity_poly.pdbx_seq_one_letter_code
_entity_poly.pdbx_strand_id
1 'polypeptide(L)'
;MAVVVTAFGTVPMTLSACGSGISEPARAEDSGHVLAVYGEGRDSPDSTAVLYTREGPRWQPIARCPAHNGRNGWTADHRDGDERGPVGVFGLSDAGGVLHNPGPRLPYERDRDADAPPNDWHQAHQHDFDHVIAIDYNRRPGRPSDDGARPEGDCKGGGIWLHLDRSDGTSACVSVPKDAMKFLLRTLDPARHPVMVMGDREELGA
;
A
#
# COMPACT_ATOMS: atom_id res chain seq x y z
N MET A 1 0.74 3.56 35.39
CA MET A 1 1.76 3.77 34.34
C MET A 1 1.11 4.54 33.22
N ALA A 2 1.51 5.80 33.03
CA ALA A 2 1.02 6.64 31.94
C ALA A 2 1.86 6.33 30.70
N VAL A 3 1.20 5.95 29.60
CA VAL A 3 1.85 5.86 28.29
C VAL A 3 1.81 7.27 27.69
N VAL A 4 2.98 7.85 27.48
CA VAL A 4 3.16 9.11 26.77
C VAL A 4 2.81 8.85 25.31
N VAL A 5 1.74 9.47 24.83
CA VAL A 5 1.46 9.58 23.39
C VAL A 5 2.33 10.72 22.89
N THR A 6 3.47 10.41 22.26
CA THR A 6 4.22 11.41 21.50
C THR A 6 3.42 11.79 20.27
N ALA A 7 3.08 13.07 20.17
CA ALA A 7 2.51 13.67 18.99
C ALA A 7 3.40 13.35 17.78
N PHE A 8 2.81 12.81 16.71
CA PHE A 8 3.50 12.70 15.42
C PHE A 8 3.91 14.10 14.98
N GLY A 9 5.22 14.30 14.84
CA GLY A 9 5.80 15.57 14.44
C GLY A 9 5.28 15.98 13.07
N THR A 10 4.95 17.25 12.94
CA THR A 10 4.79 17.87 11.62
C THR A 10 6.16 17.89 10.95
N VAL A 11 6.33 17.08 9.90
CA VAL A 11 7.49 17.17 9.02
C VAL A 11 7.25 18.34 8.06
N PRO A 12 8.03 19.43 8.09
CA PRO A 12 7.93 20.45 7.07
C PRO A 12 8.68 19.96 5.82
N MET A 13 7.95 19.49 4.80
CA MET A 13 8.51 19.27 3.47
C MET A 13 8.54 20.61 2.71
N THR A 14 9.74 21.07 2.37
CA THR A 14 9.92 22.11 1.35
C THR A 14 9.78 21.48 -0.04
N LEU A 15 8.72 21.83 -0.78
CA LEU A 15 8.56 21.48 -2.19
C LEU A 15 9.55 22.28 -3.05
N SER A 16 10.32 21.58 -3.89
CA SER A 16 10.84 22.14 -5.15
C SER A 16 9.89 21.72 -6.27
N ALA A 17 9.40 22.69 -7.04
CA ALA A 17 8.26 22.56 -7.92
C ALA A 17 8.54 21.75 -9.20
N CYS A 18 7.66 20.80 -9.48
CA CYS A 18 6.97 20.70 -10.78
C CYS A 18 5.58 20.06 -10.55
N GLY A 19 4.51 20.81 -10.87
CA GLY A 19 3.13 20.31 -10.91
C GLY A 19 2.30 20.50 -9.64
N SER A 20 1.44 21.53 -9.61
CA SER A 20 0.37 21.66 -8.62
C SER A 20 -0.89 20.94 -9.11
N GLY A 21 -1.14 19.75 -8.56
CA GLY A 21 -2.37 18.98 -8.69
C GLY A 21 -2.58 18.17 -7.41
N ILE A 22 -3.68 18.42 -6.70
CA ILE A 22 -3.94 18.11 -5.29
C ILE A 22 -4.68 16.78 -5.05
N SER A 23 -4.28 16.07 -3.99
CA SER A 23 -5.16 15.39 -3.03
C SER A 23 -4.60 15.66 -1.63
N GLU A 24 -5.45 15.98 -0.64
CA GLU A 24 -4.99 16.01 0.76
C GLU A 24 -4.46 14.62 1.11
N PRO A 25 -3.29 14.49 1.76
CA PRO A 25 -2.76 13.18 2.12
C PRO A 25 -3.75 12.47 3.04
N ALA A 26 -3.92 11.16 2.83
CA ALA A 26 -4.76 10.35 3.69
C ALA A 26 -4.26 10.49 5.14
N ARG A 27 -5.18 10.75 6.08
CA ARG A 27 -4.87 10.94 7.50
C ARG A 27 -5.24 9.69 8.27
N ALA A 28 -4.28 9.10 8.99
CA ALA A 28 -4.52 7.90 9.77
C ALA A 28 -5.51 8.15 10.93
N GLU A 29 -5.57 9.39 11.43
CA GLU A 29 -6.46 9.83 12.51
C GLU A 29 -7.95 9.85 12.13
N ASP A 30 -8.28 9.96 10.84
CA ASP A 30 -9.66 9.94 10.34
C ASP A 30 -10.10 8.52 9.93
N SER A 31 -9.18 7.56 9.99
CA SER A 31 -9.43 6.17 9.62
C SER A 31 -9.95 5.33 10.78
N GLY A 32 -10.73 4.30 10.42
CA GLY A 32 -11.05 3.17 11.29
C GLY A 32 -10.19 1.93 11.02
N HIS A 33 -9.41 1.91 9.95
CA HIS A 33 -8.54 0.80 9.54
C HIS A 33 -7.17 1.31 9.08
N VAL A 34 -6.12 0.88 9.77
CA VAL A 34 -4.73 1.19 9.37
C VAL A 34 -4.02 -0.12 9.08
N LEU A 35 -3.59 -0.31 7.84
CA LEU A 35 -2.61 -1.33 7.48
C LEU A 35 -1.22 -0.73 7.59
N ALA A 36 -0.51 -1.00 8.68
CA ALA A 36 0.86 -0.55 8.84
C ALA A 36 1.83 -1.59 8.26
N VAL A 37 2.77 -1.15 7.44
CA VAL A 37 3.84 -1.98 6.88
C VAL A 37 5.17 -1.43 7.36
N TYR A 38 5.80 -2.19 8.24
CA TYR A 38 7.07 -1.86 8.86
C TYR A 38 8.19 -2.59 8.11
N GLY A 39 8.98 -1.86 7.35
CA GLY A 39 10.21 -2.37 6.75
C GLY A 39 11.29 -2.61 7.81
N GLU A 40 12.02 -3.71 7.68
CA GLU A 40 13.11 -4.05 8.61
C GLU A 40 14.28 -3.05 8.53
N GLY A 41 14.42 -2.33 7.41
CA GLY A 41 15.36 -1.21 7.29
C GLY A 41 15.20 -0.47 5.96
N ARG A 42 15.83 0.71 5.86
CA ARG A 42 15.75 1.62 4.70
C ARG A 42 16.10 0.97 3.36
N ASP A 43 17.02 0.02 3.34
CA ASP A 43 17.49 -0.68 2.13
C ASP A 43 17.12 -2.17 2.12
N SER A 44 16.16 -2.60 2.96
CA SER A 44 15.71 -3.98 3.05
C SER A 44 14.41 -4.20 2.28
N PRO A 45 14.25 -5.32 1.55
CA PRO A 45 12.97 -5.73 0.98
C PRO A 45 12.02 -6.34 2.01
N ASP A 46 12.51 -6.71 3.20
CA ASP A 46 11.74 -7.43 4.20
C ASP A 46 10.88 -6.48 5.04
N SER A 47 9.62 -6.86 5.23
CA SER A 47 8.63 -6.09 5.96
C SER A 47 7.72 -6.95 6.84
N THR A 48 7.07 -6.32 7.82
CA THR A 48 5.92 -6.90 8.54
C THR A 48 4.69 -6.03 8.33
N ALA A 49 3.60 -6.63 7.85
CA ALA A 49 2.30 -5.98 7.74
C ALA A 49 1.42 -6.28 8.96
N VAL A 50 0.79 -5.24 9.51
CA VAL A 50 -0.11 -5.33 10.66
C VAL A 50 -1.38 -4.53 10.38
N LEU A 51 -2.54 -5.19 10.42
CA LEU A 51 -3.82 -4.50 10.32
C LEU A 51 -4.30 -4.09 11.73
N TYR A 52 -4.58 -2.81 11.89
CA TYR A 52 -5.21 -2.24 13.07
C TYR A 52 -6.64 -1.82 12.77
N THR A 53 -7.53 -2.07 13.73
CA THR A 53 -8.90 -1.54 13.76
C THR A 53 -9.05 -0.55 14.89
N ARG A 54 -9.79 0.54 14.65
CA ARG A 54 -10.15 1.50 15.69
C ARG A 54 -11.37 1.03 16.47
N GLU A 55 -11.24 0.85 17.78
CA GLU A 55 -12.33 0.55 18.71
C GLU A 55 -12.43 1.67 19.74
N GLY A 56 -13.35 2.61 19.49
CA GLY A 56 -13.45 3.85 20.25
C GLY A 56 -12.17 4.68 20.10
N PRO A 57 -11.50 5.10 21.21
CA PRO A 57 -10.25 5.85 21.13
C PRO A 57 -9.01 4.96 20.93
N ARG A 58 -9.15 3.63 20.90
CA ARG A 58 -8.02 2.69 20.90
C ARG A 58 -7.82 2.04 19.54
N TRP A 59 -6.58 1.86 19.15
CA TRP A 59 -6.18 1.00 18.04
C TRP A 59 -5.90 -0.41 18.55
N GLN A 60 -6.43 -1.41 17.85
CA GLN A 60 -6.21 -2.82 18.17
C GLN A 60 -5.63 -3.55 16.96
N PRO A 61 -4.49 -4.26 17.11
CA PRO A 61 -3.97 -5.11 16.06
C PRO A 61 -4.85 -6.37 15.93
N ILE A 62 -5.35 -6.65 14.74
CA ILE A 62 -6.25 -7.78 14.48
C ILE A 62 -5.67 -8.81 13.51
N ALA A 63 -4.62 -8.47 12.78
CA ALA A 63 -3.86 -9.41 11.97
C ALA A 63 -2.40 -8.97 11.83
N ARG A 64 -1.50 -9.93 11.66
CA ARG A 64 -0.09 -9.71 11.31
C ARG A 64 0.40 -10.76 10.34
N CYS A 65 1.26 -10.38 9.40
CA CYS A 65 1.93 -11.32 8.50
C CYS A 65 3.29 -10.76 8.05
N PRO A 66 4.21 -11.64 7.59
CA PRO A 66 5.32 -11.21 6.76
C PRO A 66 4.81 -10.47 5.51
N ALA A 67 5.62 -9.56 5.00
CA ALA A 67 5.40 -8.83 3.76
C ALA A 67 6.75 -8.53 3.10
N HIS A 68 6.74 -8.19 1.81
CA HIS A 68 7.90 -7.61 1.14
C HIS A 68 7.54 -6.27 0.50
N ASN A 69 8.54 -5.40 0.36
CA ASN A 69 8.45 -4.09 -0.28
C ASN A 69 9.38 -4.01 -1.49
N GLY A 70 9.57 -2.80 -2.04
CA GLY A 70 10.52 -2.55 -3.11
C GLY A 70 11.89 -3.15 -2.78
N ARG A 71 12.51 -3.83 -3.75
CA ARG A 71 13.74 -4.60 -3.54
C ARG A 71 14.93 -3.78 -3.05
N ASN A 72 14.92 -2.47 -3.35
CA ASN A 72 15.93 -1.52 -2.89
C ASN A 72 15.53 -0.80 -1.59
N GLY A 73 14.45 -1.26 -0.94
CA GLY A 73 13.95 -0.72 0.33
C GLY A 73 12.93 0.40 0.16
N TRP A 74 13.08 1.45 0.96
CA TRP A 74 12.12 2.54 1.15
C TRP A 74 12.70 3.89 0.75
N THR A 75 11.85 4.83 0.33
CA THR A 75 12.24 6.22 0.03
C THR A 75 11.08 7.20 0.21
N ALA A 76 11.37 8.40 0.69
CA ALA A 76 10.41 9.52 0.70
C ALA A 76 10.37 10.29 -0.64
N ASP A 77 11.37 10.09 -1.52
CA ASP A 77 11.45 10.67 -2.87
C ASP A 77 11.43 9.53 -3.90
N HIS A 78 10.28 8.86 -4.02
CA HIS A 78 10.11 7.75 -4.95
C HIS A 78 10.08 8.23 -6.40
N ARG A 79 10.77 7.50 -7.27
CA ARG A 79 10.82 7.73 -8.71
C ARG A 79 10.57 6.46 -9.47
N ASP A 80 9.99 6.61 -10.65
CA ASP A 80 9.74 5.49 -11.56
C ASP A 80 11.05 4.72 -11.82
N GLY A 81 11.01 3.40 -11.58
CA GLY A 81 12.15 2.50 -11.78
C GLY A 81 13.25 2.52 -10.71
N ASP A 82 13.08 3.21 -9.58
CA ASP A 82 14.07 3.19 -8.48
C ASP A 82 14.05 1.88 -7.64
N GLU A 83 13.02 1.08 -7.85
CA GLU A 83 12.70 -0.17 -7.15
C GLU A 83 12.57 -0.04 -5.62
N ARG A 84 12.17 1.14 -5.15
CA ARG A 84 11.91 1.44 -3.74
C ARG A 84 10.42 1.65 -3.51
N GLY A 85 9.93 1.23 -2.34
CA GLY A 85 8.58 1.55 -1.89
C GLY A 85 8.50 3.01 -1.42
N PRO A 86 7.44 3.76 -1.77
CA PRO A 86 7.24 5.11 -1.25
C PRO A 86 6.91 5.08 0.24
N VAL A 87 7.58 5.94 1.03
CA VAL A 87 7.24 6.17 2.44
C VAL A 87 6.06 7.13 2.53
N GLY A 88 5.06 6.80 3.34
CA GLY A 88 3.94 7.70 3.60
C GLY A 88 2.67 7.04 4.09
N VAL A 89 1.57 7.81 4.00
CA VAL A 89 0.21 7.37 4.32
C VAL A 89 -0.65 7.51 3.08
N PHE A 90 -1.23 6.38 2.64
CA PHE A 90 -1.98 6.30 1.39
C PHE A 90 -3.36 5.70 1.64
N GLY A 91 -4.37 6.15 0.91
CA GLY A 91 -5.69 5.52 0.93
C GLY A 91 -5.66 4.12 0.32
N LEU A 92 -6.62 3.29 0.74
CA LEU A 92 -6.93 2.00 0.12
C LEU A 92 -8.36 2.05 -0.42
N SER A 93 -8.55 2.54 -1.63
CA SER A 93 -9.89 2.81 -2.16
C SER A 93 -10.52 1.66 -2.93
N ASP A 94 -9.72 0.83 -3.61
CA ASP A 94 -10.18 -0.15 -4.59
C ASP A 94 -9.41 -1.47 -4.47
N ALA A 95 -10.01 -2.53 -4.96
CA ALA A 95 -9.40 -3.85 -5.09
C ALA A 95 -9.67 -4.42 -6.49
N GLY A 96 -8.94 -5.46 -6.87
CA GLY A 96 -9.14 -6.11 -8.16
C GLY A 96 -8.27 -7.33 -8.37
N GLY A 97 -8.00 -7.67 -9.62
CA GLY A 97 -7.13 -8.77 -10.01
C GLY A 97 -7.75 -9.73 -11.03
N VAL A 98 -6.93 -10.67 -11.49
CA VAL A 98 -7.27 -11.66 -12.53
C VAL A 98 -8.40 -12.62 -12.09
N LEU A 99 -8.46 -12.92 -10.78
CA LEU A 99 -9.40 -13.89 -10.22
C LEU A 99 -10.72 -13.25 -9.81
N HIS A 100 -11.74 -14.11 -9.65
CA HIS A 100 -13.06 -13.68 -9.19
C HIS A 100 -13.00 -13.10 -7.78
N ASN A 101 -13.88 -12.12 -7.57
CA ASN A 101 -14.16 -11.47 -6.30
C ASN A 101 -14.26 -12.50 -5.15
N PRO A 102 -13.35 -12.47 -4.14
CA PRO A 102 -13.35 -13.40 -3.00
C PRO A 102 -14.20 -12.89 -1.81
N GLY A 103 -15.17 -12.02 -2.06
CA GLY A 103 -16.02 -11.33 -1.08
C GLY A 103 -15.40 -10.09 -0.42
N PRO A 104 -14.72 -9.17 -1.14
CA PRO A 104 -14.19 -7.96 -0.57
C PRO A 104 -15.31 -6.99 -0.18
N ARG A 105 -15.00 -6.12 0.77
CA ARG A 105 -15.85 -4.96 1.11
C ARG A 105 -15.50 -3.72 0.29
N LEU A 106 -14.23 -3.58 -0.11
CA LEU A 106 -13.81 -2.59 -1.09
C LEU A 106 -14.48 -2.88 -2.46
N PRO A 107 -14.71 -1.84 -3.30
CA PRO A 107 -14.99 -2.04 -4.72
C PRO A 107 -13.98 -3.02 -5.32
N TYR A 108 -14.47 -3.99 -6.10
CA TYR A 108 -13.60 -5.00 -6.72
C TYR A 108 -13.89 -5.13 -8.20
N GLU A 109 -12.88 -4.85 -8.99
CA GLU A 109 -12.93 -4.99 -10.44
C GLU A 109 -12.05 -6.15 -10.88
N ARG A 110 -12.64 -7.07 -11.66
CA ARG A 110 -11.88 -8.16 -12.25
C ARG A 110 -11.58 -7.81 -13.69
N ASP A 111 -10.32 -7.54 -13.98
CA ASP A 111 -9.84 -7.38 -15.36
C ASP A 111 -8.70 -8.36 -15.63
N ARG A 112 -8.96 -9.35 -16.47
CA ARG A 112 -7.92 -10.32 -16.83
C ARG A 112 -6.92 -9.78 -17.83
N ASP A 113 -7.33 -8.84 -18.66
CA ASP A 113 -6.49 -8.32 -19.73
C ASP A 113 -5.57 -7.24 -19.16
N ALA A 114 -6.05 -6.46 -18.19
CA ALA A 114 -5.27 -5.42 -17.54
C ALA A 114 -4.43 -5.91 -16.35
N ASP A 115 -4.95 -6.82 -15.51
CA ASP A 115 -4.22 -7.27 -14.32
C ASP A 115 -3.30 -8.47 -14.58
N ALA A 116 -3.39 -9.15 -15.73
CA ALA A 116 -2.55 -10.30 -16.00
C ALA A 116 -1.08 -9.88 -16.19
N PRO A 117 -0.14 -10.52 -15.47
CA PRO A 117 1.27 -10.41 -15.78
C PRO A 117 1.55 -10.76 -17.26
N PRO A 118 2.51 -10.09 -17.91
CA PRO A 118 2.98 -10.47 -19.24
C PRO A 118 3.37 -11.96 -19.32
N ASN A 119 3.05 -12.62 -20.44
CA ASN A 119 3.28 -14.05 -20.62
C ASN A 119 4.78 -14.46 -20.59
N ASP A 120 5.68 -13.51 -20.83
CA ASP A 120 7.13 -13.72 -20.80
C ASP A 120 7.73 -13.57 -19.39
N TRP A 121 6.95 -13.13 -18.40
CA TRP A 121 7.36 -13.15 -17.01
C TRP A 121 7.58 -14.58 -16.53
N HIS A 122 8.59 -14.75 -15.67
CA HIS A 122 8.89 -16.05 -15.06
C HIS A 122 7.63 -16.62 -14.38
N GLN A 123 7.42 -17.93 -14.48
CA GLN A 123 6.20 -18.60 -14.02
C GLN A 123 5.86 -18.30 -12.55
N ALA A 124 6.88 -18.03 -11.74
CA ALA A 124 6.70 -17.66 -10.34
C ALA A 124 5.88 -16.37 -10.13
N HIS A 125 5.86 -15.44 -11.09
CA HIS A 125 5.20 -14.14 -11.00
C HIS A 125 3.85 -14.07 -11.74
N GLN A 126 3.45 -15.16 -12.40
CA GLN A 126 2.20 -15.22 -13.17
C GLN A 126 0.93 -15.09 -12.30
N HIS A 127 1.07 -15.13 -10.97
CA HIS A 127 -0.02 -15.06 -10.00
C HIS A 127 0.09 -13.89 -9.01
N ASP A 128 1.02 -12.96 -9.23
CA ASP A 128 1.26 -11.86 -8.31
C ASP A 128 0.02 -10.98 -8.18
N PHE A 129 -0.67 -10.73 -9.30
CA PHE A 129 -1.87 -9.91 -9.40
C PHE A 129 -3.19 -10.72 -9.49
N ASP A 130 -3.19 -11.99 -9.04
CA ASP A 130 -4.42 -12.77 -8.86
C ASP A 130 -5.47 -11.99 -8.06
N HIS A 131 -5.00 -11.26 -7.04
CA HIS A 131 -5.75 -10.29 -6.25
C HIS A 131 -4.85 -9.10 -5.89
N VAL A 132 -5.38 -7.89 -6.02
CA VAL A 132 -4.70 -6.64 -5.66
C VAL A 132 -5.59 -5.73 -4.81
N ILE A 133 -4.96 -4.88 -4.00
CA ILE A 133 -5.57 -3.70 -3.39
C ILE A 133 -4.77 -2.48 -3.83
N ALA A 134 -5.49 -1.45 -4.31
CA ALA A 134 -4.92 -0.17 -4.72
C ALA A 134 -4.30 0.56 -3.53
N ILE A 135 -3.05 0.98 -3.69
CA ILE A 135 -2.42 1.97 -2.81
C ILE A 135 -2.54 3.31 -3.54
N ASP A 136 -3.17 4.30 -2.90
CA ASP A 136 -3.46 5.62 -3.50
C ASP A 136 -2.22 6.53 -3.63
N TYR A 137 -1.15 5.99 -4.20
CA TYR A 137 0.09 6.69 -4.53
C TYR A 137 0.06 7.14 -6.00
N ASN A 138 0.19 8.46 -6.24
CA ASN A 138 0.19 9.08 -7.57
C ASN A 138 -0.87 8.49 -8.53
N ARG A 139 -2.10 8.35 -8.03
CA ARG A 139 -3.26 7.86 -8.78
C ARG A 139 -4.52 8.62 -8.40
N ARG A 140 -5.61 8.37 -9.13
CA ARG A 140 -6.94 8.84 -8.74
C ARG A 140 -7.62 7.78 -7.85
N PRO A 141 -7.96 8.08 -6.59
CA PRO A 141 -8.68 7.16 -5.72
C PRO A 141 -10.08 6.84 -6.27
N GLY A 142 -10.59 5.64 -5.97
CA GLY A 142 -11.92 5.18 -6.40
C GLY A 142 -11.99 4.81 -7.89
N ARG A 143 -10.84 4.49 -8.50
CA ARG A 143 -10.73 4.17 -9.94
C ARG A 143 -10.27 2.72 -10.11
N PRO A 144 -10.60 2.09 -11.25
CA PRO A 144 -10.14 0.73 -11.56
C PRO A 144 -8.63 0.53 -11.41
N SER A 145 -8.19 -0.72 -11.33
CA SER A 145 -6.75 -1.04 -11.21
C SER A 145 -5.94 -0.64 -12.45
N ASP A 146 -6.58 -0.66 -13.62
CA ASP A 146 -5.96 -0.33 -14.91
C ASP A 146 -5.93 1.17 -15.23
N ASP A 147 -6.45 2.03 -14.33
CA ASP A 147 -6.40 3.47 -14.50
C ASP A 147 -4.96 3.99 -14.30
N GLY A 148 -4.28 4.23 -15.42
CA GLY A 148 -2.90 4.73 -15.47
C GLY A 148 -2.74 6.23 -15.18
N ALA A 149 -3.77 6.94 -14.70
CA ALA A 149 -3.65 8.37 -14.42
C ALA A 149 -2.65 8.67 -13.30
N ARG A 150 -1.63 9.49 -13.62
CA ARG A 150 -0.56 9.92 -12.71
C ARG A 150 -0.60 11.45 -12.51
N PRO A 151 -1.45 11.96 -11.59
CA PRO A 151 -1.67 13.40 -11.43
C PRO A 151 -0.41 14.19 -11.03
N GLU A 152 0.57 13.54 -10.41
CA GLU A 152 1.85 14.13 -10.00
C GLU A 152 2.97 13.89 -11.05
N GLY A 153 2.60 13.37 -12.23
CA GLY A 153 3.49 13.15 -13.37
C GLY A 153 4.18 11.79 -13.38
N ASP A 154 4.70 11.40 -14.55
CA ASP A 154 5.29 10.08 -14.78
C ASP A 154 6.57 9.83 -13.99
N CYS A 155 7.37 10.86 -13.73
CA CYS A 155 8.65 10.74 -13.02
C CYS A 155 8.47 10.18 -11.60
N LYS A 156 7.33 10.44 -10.98
CA LYS A 156 7.00 9.98 -9.63
C LYS A 156 6.59 8.50 -9.58
N GLY A 157 6.41 7.86 -10.74
CA GLY A 157 5.93 6.48 -10.84
C GLY A 157 4.43 6.35 -10.53
N GLY A 158 3.91 5.13 -10.51
CA GLY A 158 2.50 4.85 -10.19
C GLY A 158 2.24 3.34 -10.29
N GLY A 159 0.98 2.92 -10.15
CA GLY A 159 0.65 1.49 -10.18
C GLY A 159 1.27 0.72 -9.02
N ILE A 160 1.25 1.33 -7.83
CA ILE A 160 1.71 0.71 -6.58
C ILE A 160 0.54 -0.07 -6.00
N TRP A 161 0.73 -1.37 -5.79
CA TRP A 161 -0.32 -2.28 -5.30
C TRP A 161 0.13 -3.01 -4.05
N LEU A 162 -0.86 -3.43 -3.26
CA LEU A 162 -0.70 -4.58 -2.38
C LEU A 162 -1.10 -5.84 -3.16
N HIS A 163 -0.21 -6.81 -3.32
CA HIS A 163 -0.44 -8.01 -4.15
C HIS A 163 0.04 -9.32 -3.48
N LEU A 164 -0.07 -10.44 -4.18
CA LEU A 164 0.30 -11.75 -3.63
C LEU A 164 1.82 -11.91 -3.54
N ASP A 165 2.27 -12.41 -2.40
CA ASP A 165 3.69 -12.61 -2.09
C ASP A 165 4.29 -13.89 -2.65
N ARG A 166 5.56 -13.78 -3.05
CA ARG A 166 6.42 -14.83 -3.62
C ARG A 166 7.79 -14.95 -2.93
N SER A 167 7.97 -14.28 -1.79
CA SER A 167 9.19 -14.30 -0.97
C SER A 167 10.40 -13.56 -1.56
N ASP A 168 10.15 -12.54 -2.39
CA ASP A 168 11.17 -11.65 -2.94
C ASP A 168 10.69 -10.19 -2.98
N GLY A 169 11.65 -9.26 -3.03
CA GLY A 169 11.36 -7.83 -3.13
C GLY A 169 10.67 -7.47 -4.44
N THR A 170 9.78 -6.48 -4.39
CA THR A 170 8.98 -6.02 -5.54
C THR A 170 9.70 -4.91 -6.30
N SER A 171 9.10 -4.38 -7.38
CA SER A 171 9.58 -3.18 -8.05
C SER A 171 9.15 -1.85 -7.39
N ALA A 172 8.29 -1.88 -6.36
CA ALA A 172 7.90 -0.76 -5.48
C ALA A 172 6.63 -1.10 -4.66
N CYS A 173 5.82 -2.05 -5.16
CA CYS A 173 4.64 -2.60 -4.50
C CYS A 173 4.93 -3.18 -3.10
N VAL A 174 3.86 -3.50 -2.37
CA VAL A 174 3.95 -4.36 -1.20
C VAL A 174 3.32 -5.71 -1.51
N SER A 175 3.91 -6.79 -1.05
CA SER A 175 3.36 -8.13 -1.22
C SER A 175 3.03 -8.78 0.12
N VAL A 176 1.94 -9.55 0.19
CA VAL A 176 1.53 -10.33 1.38
C VAL A 176 1.08 -11.75 1.02
N PRO A 177 1.16 -12.72 1.96
CA PRO A 177 0.67 -14.07 1.71
C PRO A 177 -0.79 -14.12 1.28
N LYS A 178 -1.15 -15.09 0.44
CA LYS A 178 -2.50 -15.24 -0.14
C LYS A 178 -3.63 -15.25 0.90
N ASP A 179 -3.40 -15.89 2.05
CA ASP A 179 -4.42 -15.93 3.11
C ASP A 179 -4.57 -14.58 3.82
N ALA A 180 -3.48 -13.82 3.97
CA ALA A 180 -3.52 -12.45 4.47
C ALA A 180 -4.26 -11.54 3.48
N MET A 181 -3.94 -11.60 2.18
CA MET A 181 -4.67 -10.86 1.14
C MET A 181 -6.18 -11.13 1.20
N LYS A 182 -6.59 -12.40 1.24
CA LYS A 182 -8.00 -12.79 1.38
C LYS A 182 -8.65 -12.23 2.65
N PHE A 183 -7.92 -12.22 3.76
CA PHE A 183 -8.39 -11.64 5.02
C PHE A 183 -8.58 -10.12 4.90
N LEU A 184 -7.60 -9.41 4.33
CA LEU A 184 -7.66 -7.97 4.12
C LEU A 184 -8.85 -7.59 3.24
N LEU A 185 -9.03 -8.25 2.10
CA LEU A 185 -10.16 -8.03 1.18
C LEU A 185 -11.51 -8.09 1.92
N ARG A 186 -11.73 -9.13 2.74
CA ARG A 186 -12.98 -9.31 3.50
C ARG A 186 -13.15 -8.36 4.69
N THR A 187 -12.07 -7.70 5.13
CA THR A 187 -12.04 -6.90 6.36
C THR A 187 -12.04 -5.41 6.10
N LEU A 188 -11.26 -4.94 5.13
CA LEU A 188 -11.11 -3.51 4.82
C LEU A 188 -12.42 -2.92 4.31
N ASP A 189 -13.06 -2.14 5.18
CA ASP A 189 -14.36 -1.53 4.92
C ASP A 189 -14.18 -0.08 4.41
N PRO A 190 -14.66 0.26 3.21
CA PRO A 190 -14.53 1.61 2.65
C PRO A 190 -15.20 2.68 3.52
N ALA A 191 -16.25 2.34 4.28
CA ALA A 191 -16.90 3.28 5.21
C ALA A 191 -16.03 3.62 6.43
N ARG A 192 -14.93 2.88 6.62
CA ARG A 192 -13.93 3.13 7.67
C ARG A 192 -12.68 3.83 7.11
N HIS A 193 -12.74 4.32 5.87
CA HIS A 193 -11.65 5.07 5.22
C HIS A 193 -10.28 4.41 5.41
N PRO A 194 -10.10 3.15 4.96
CA PRO A 194 -8.89 2.40 5.24
C PRO A 194 -7.69 3.09 4.61
N VAL A 195 -6.60 3.13 5.38
CA VAL A 195 -5.32 3.68 4.93
C VAL A 195 -4.21 2.66 5.13
N MET A 196 -3.14 2.83 4.37
CA MET A 196 -1.89 2.12 4.52
C MET A 196 -0.80 3.09 4.94
N VAL A 197 -0.12 2.78 6.04
CA VAL A 197 1.07 3.49 6.51
C VAL A 197 2.25 2.60 6.18
N MET A 198 3.22 3.08 5.39
CA MET A 198 4.31 2.25 4.91
C MET A 198 5.64 2.99 4.93
N GLY A 199 6.70 2.29 5.33
CA GLY A 199 8.05 2.80 5.49
C GLY A 199 8.90 1.84 6.33
N ASP A 200 10.19 2.10 6.44
CA ASP A 200 11.01 1.36 7.39
C ASP A 200 10.74 1.79 8.84
N ARG A 201 11.16 0.95 9.79
CA ARG A 201 10.97 1.17 11.23
C ARG A 201 11.50 2.51 11.74
N GLU A 202 12.60 3.02 11.18
CA GLU A 202 13.18 4.30 11.61
C GLU A 202 12.27 5.45 11.20
N GLU A 203 11.86 5.49 9.93
CA GLU A 203 10.92 6.50 9.40
C GLU A 203 9.55 6.46 10.11
N LEU A 204 9.09 5.27 10.50
CA LEU A 204 7.82 5.08 11.21
C LEU A 204 7.93 5.24 12.74
N GLY A 205 9.14 5.36 13.29
CA GLY A 205 9.40 5.46 14.73
C GLY A 205 8.93 4.24 15.54
N ALA A 206 9.09 3.02 14.99
CA ALA A 206 8.47 1.78 15.46
C ALA A 206 9.45 0.64 15.80
#